data_AF-A0A1V3Q565-F1
#
_entry.id   AF-A0A1V3Q565-F1
#
_cell.length_a   1.000
_cell.length_b   1.000
_cell.length_c   1.000
_cell.angle_alpha   90.00
_cell.angle_beta   90.00
_cell.angle_gamma   90.00
#
_symmetry.space_group_name_H-M   'P 1'
#
loop_
_entity.id
_entity.type
_entity.pdbx_description
1 polymer ?
#
loop_
_entity_poly.entity_id
_entity_poly.type
_entity_poly.pdbx_seq_one_letter_code
_entity_poly.pdbx_strand_id
1 'polypeptide(L)'
;MPLDNTTRERIETLLKDHRVVLFMKGDRQQPMCGFSSAATNTLNELLPDYHTVNVLEDPEIREGIKAYGDWPTIPQLYVEGELVGGADIIRQMYGNGELHTLFGVAAPDRTPPQITITDAAAEAIRQGTANAQGVALHLEIGPDHSAGFQLAPAGEHDIVAHANGLEVHFDPASAQRAKGIVIDWVSTVQGEGLSLKFPGTQEIGSLSVQQLKARLAAHDITLIDVRPAAGRAHAAPLAQARVLEDEGYESLAALPKDTALAFICHHGISSRGMAERFAAHGFSNVHNVEGGMDAWAREVDSAVPIY
;
A
#
# COMPACT_ATOMS: atom_id res chain seq x y z
N MET A 1 46.99 4.26 14.78
CA MET A 1 47.60 4.18 16.12
C MET A 1 47.00 2.96 16.81
N PRO A 2 47.73 2.23 17.67
CA PRO A 2 47.13 1.20 18.48
C PRO A 2 46.03 1.82 19.35
N LEU A 3 44.91 1.10 19.52
CA LEU A 3 43.81 1.52 20.40
C LEU A 3 44.33 1.66 21.83
N ASP A 4 44.16 2.84 22.43
CA ASP A 4 44.54 3.05 23.82
C ASP A 4 43.59 2.28 24.78
N ASN A 5 44.13 1.85 25.93
CA ASN A 5 43.37 0.99 26.85
C ASN A 5 42.16 1.72 27.48
N THR A 6 42.25 3.02 27.72
CA THR A 6 41.16 3.81 28.30
C THR A 6 39.97 3.87 27.35
N THR A 7 40.21 4.17 26.08
CA THR A 7 39.18 4.21 25.03
C THR A 7 38.60 2.82 24.77
N ARG A 8 39.43 1.77 24.80
CA ARG A 8 38.96 0.38 24.74
C ARG A 8 37.95 0.08 25.84
N GLU A 9 38.30 0.36 27.10
CA GLU A 9 37.41 0.12 28.25
C GLU A 9 36.11 0.91 28.12
N ARG A 10 36.16 2.16 27.62
CA ARG A 10 34.97 2.98 27.35
C ARG A 10 34.05 2.34 26.30
N ILE A 11 34.61 1.85 25.19
CA ILE A 11 33.86 1.16 24.13
C ILE A 11 33.24 -0.12 24.69
N GLU A 12 34.02 -0.95 25.38
CA GLU A 12 33.54 -2.21 25.97
C GLU A 12 32.43 -1.98 26.99
N THR A 13 32.52 -0.90 27.78
CA THR A 13 31.45 -0.51 28.72
C THR A 13 30.16 -0.14 27.98
N LEU A 14 30.24 0.70 26.95
CA LEU A 14 29.07 1.08 26.13
C LEU A 14 28.40 -0.15 25.50
N LEU A 15 29.19 -1.07 24.95
CA LEU A 15 28.71 -2.29 24.32
C LEU A 15 28.10 -3.29 25.31
N LYS A 16 28.54 -3.27 26.56
CA LYS A 16 28.01 -4.11 27.64
C LYS A 16 26.73 -3.55 28.24
N ASP A 17 26.65 -2.23 28.39
CA ASP A 17 25.51 -1.55 28.99
C ASP A 17 24.29 -1.51 28.05
N HIS A 18 24.51 -1.64 26.74
CA HIS A 18 23.47 -1.55 25.73
C HIS A 18 23.53 -2.74 24.76
N ARG A 19 22.40 -3.44 24.61
CA ARG A 19 22.28 -4.59 23.69
C ARG A 19 22.53 -4.20 22.24
N VAL A 20 22.07 -3.02 21.80
CA VAL A 20 22.21 -2.55 20.42
C VAL A 20 22.82 -1.16 20.45
N VAL A 21 23.99 -1.01 19.83
CA VAL A 21 24.76 0.24 19.80
C VAL A 21 25.13 0.59 18.37
N LEU A 22 24.77 1.80 17.94
CA LEU A 22 25.16 2.35 16.64
C LEU A 22 26.15 3.50 16.84
N PHE A 23 27.40 3.29 16.46
CA PHE A 23 28.38 4.37 16.34
C PHE A 23 28.14 5.11 15.03
N MET A 24 27.80 6.40 15.09
CA MET A 24 27.36 7.17 13.93
C MET A 24 27.83 8.62 13.96
N LYS A 25 27.68 9.33 12.83
CA LYS A 25 27.96 10.76 12.73
C LYS A 25 26.66 11.54 12.97
N GLY A 26 26.61 12.31 14.05
CA GLY A 26 25.38 12.89 14.57
C GLY A 26 24.67 11.93 15.52
N ASP A 27 23.37 12.11 15.67
CA ASP A 27 22.51 11.27 16.53
C ASP A 27 21.28 10.75 15.79
N ARG A 28 20.47 9.93 16.46
CA ARG A 28 19.26 9.30 15.91
C ARG A 28 18.25 10.31 15.33
N GLN A 29 18.12 11.49 15.93
CA GLN A 29 17.21 12.55 15.48
C GLN A 29 17.85 13.45 14.44
N GLN A 30 19.17 13.67 14.53
CA GLN A 30 19.94 14.55 13.65
C GLN A 30 21.18 13.83 13.06
N PRO A 31 20.99 12.89 12.12
CA PRO A 31 22.12 12.25 11.45
C PRO A 31 22.86 13.27 10.56
N MET A 32 24.19 13.35 10.71
CA MET A 32 25.04 14.33 9.99
C MET A 32 25.77 13.73 8.78
N CYS A 33 25.41 12.51 8.37
CA CYS A 33 26.00 11.83 7.22
C CYS A 33 24.96 10.89 6.57
N GLY A 34 24.93 10.82 5.24
CA GLY A 34 23.99 9.98 4.50
C GLY A 34 24.03 8.50 4.89
N PHE A 35 25.21 7.93 5.11
CA PHE A 35 25.35 6.54 5.59
C PHE A 35 24.85 6.36 7.02
N SER A 36 25.02 7.35 7.89
CA SER A 36 24.47 7.32 9.24
C SER A 36 22.95 7.41 9.22
N SER A 37 22.37 8.29 8.39
CA SER A 37 20.92 8.38 8.18
C SER A 37 20.35 7.08 7.61
N ALA A 38 21.05 6.47 6.66
CA ALA A 38 20.70 5.18 6.09
C ALA A 38 20.56 4.09 7.16
N ALA A 39 21.56 3.94 8.04
CA ALA A 39 21.55 2.95 9.11
C ALA A 39 20.43 3.22 10.13
N THR A 40 20.24 4.49 10.54
CA THR A 40 19.18 4.84 11.50
C THR A 40 17.79 4.59 10.95
N ASN A 41 17.53 4.87 9.66
CA ASN A 41 16.22 4.63 9.07
C ASN A 41 15.84 3.14 9.13
N THR A 42 16.77 2.27 8.71
CA THR A 42 16.58 0.82 8.78
C THR A 42 16.35 0.32 10.21
N LEU A 43 17.15 0.79 11.18
CA LEU A 43 16.99 0.36 12.57
C LEU A 43 15.71 0.89 13.22
N ASN A 44 15.26 2.10 12.87
CA ASN A 44 14.01 2.68 13.37
C ASN A 44 12.77 1.89 12.94
N GLU A 45 12.82 1.23 11.78
CA GLU A 45 11.73 0.37 11.31
C GLU A 45 11.64 -0.94 12.11
N LEU A 46 12.76 -1.43 12.62
CA LEU A 46 12.83 -2.71 13.32
C LEU A 46 12.73 -2.59 14.84
N LEU A 47 13.29 -1.52 15.39
CA LEU A 47 13.51 -1.40 16.82
C LEU A 47 12.85 -0.13 17.36
N PRO A 48 12.05 -0.24 18.45
CA PRO A 48 11.53 0.94 19.12
C PRO A 48 12.67 1.78 19.71
N ASP A 49 13.73 1.13 20.22
CA ASP A 49 14.85 1.80 20.86
C ASP A 49 16.20 1.08 20.68
N TYR A 50 17.28 1.86 20.64
CA TYR A 50 18.68 1.44 20.59
C TYR A 50 19.62 2.61 20.94
N HIS A 51 20.83 2.31 21.42
CA HIS A 51 21.77 3.34 21.81
C HIS A 51 22.56 3.88 20.59
N THR A 52 22.80 5.19 20.54
CA THR A 52 23.63 5.82 19.51
C THR A 52 24.79 6.58 20.13
N VAL A 53 25.98 6.45 19.55
CA VAL A 53 27.17 7.19 19.97
C VAL A 53 27.58 8.14 18.84
N ASN A 54 27.55 9.45 19.10
CA ASN A 54 27.98 10.47 18.14
C ASN A 54 29.51 10.57 18.11
N VAL A 55 30.13 9.95 17.10
CA VAL A 55 31.60 9.95 16.97
C VAL A 55 32.18 11.29 16.50
N LEU A 56 31.34 12.29 16.18
CA LEU A 56 31.82 13.62 15.84
C LEU A 56 32.20 14.45 17.08
N GLU A 57 31.60 14.13 18.23
CA GLU A 57 31.87 14.81 19.50
C GLU A 57 33.08 14.23 20.24
N ASP A 58 33.46 12.99 19.92
CA ASP A 58 34.58 12.29 20.55
C ASP A 58 35.54 11.69 19.50
N PRO A 59 36.65 12.39 19.19
CA PRO A 59 37.67 11.91 18.25
C PRO A 59 38.37 10.62 18.68
N GLU A 60 38.51 10.37 19.99
CA GLU A 60 39.14 9.16 20.53
C GLU A 60 38.26 7.95 20.25
N ILE A 61 36.96 8.04 20.56
CA ILE A 61 35.99 7.00 20.22
C ILE A 61 35.91 6.81 18.70
N ARG A 62 35.96 7.89 17.91
CA ARG A 62 35.88 7.81 16.44
C ARG A 62 36.99 6.97 15.81
N GLU A 63 38.24 7.18 16.21
CA GLU A 63 39.34 6.39 15.70
C GLU A 63 39.44 5.05 16.44
N GLY A 64 39.08 5.04 17.73
CA GLY A 64 39.12 3.86 18.57
C GLY A 64 38.17 2.77 18.13
N ILE A 65 36.93 3.10 17.77
CA ILE A 65 35.93 2.10 17.34
C ILE A 65 36.32 1.43 16.02
N LYS A 66 37.00 2.16 15.12
CA LYS A 66 37.53 1.58 13.88
C LYS A 66 38.61 0.55 14.15
N ALA A 67 39.50 0.85 15.09
CA ALA A 67 40.56 -0.08 15.50
C ALA A 67 40.01 -1.25 16.34
N TYR A 68 38.96 -1.02 17.13
CA TYR A 68 38.32 -2.03 17.97
C TYR A 68 37.64 -3.11 17.13
N GLY A 69 36.80 -2.72 16.16
CA GLY A 69 36.08 -3.64 15.29
C GLY A 69 36.84 -4.10 14.04
N ASP A 70 38.11 -3.70 13.89
CA ASP A 70 38.89 -3.87 12.65
C ASP A 70 38.10 -3.41 11.39
N TRP A 71 37.40 -2.28 11.53
CA TRP A 71 36.45 -1.78 10.53
C TRP A 71 36.69 -0.29 10.22
N PRO A 72 37.03 0.09 8.98
CA PRO A 72 37.57 1.42 8.71
C PRO A 72 36.51 2.54 8.64
N THR A 73 35.23 2.20 8.46
CA THR A 73 34.16 3.18 8.15
C THR A 73 33.16 3.36 9.31
N ILE A 74 32.37 4.43 9.21
CA ILE A 74 31.27 4.79 10.13
C ILE A 74 30.04 5.09 9.25
N PRO A 75 28.83 4.63 9.60
CA PRO A 75 28.45 4.04 10.89
C PRO A 75 28.88 2.59 11.11
N GLN A 76 28.88 2.13 12.36
CA GLN A 76 29.08 0.73 12.76
C GLN A 76 28.01 0.31 13.75
N LEU A 77 27.30 -0.79 13.45
CA LEU A 77 26.32 -1.40 14.32
C LEU A 77 26.94 -2.54 15.10
N TYR A 78 26.75 -2.53 16.41
CA TYR A 78 27.08 -3.63 17.30
C TYR A 78 25.82 -4.16 17.97
N VAL A 79 25.72 -5.48 18.07
CA VAL A 79 24.62 -6.18 18.76
C VAL A 79 25.23 -7.19 19.72
N GLU A 80 24.88 -7.09 21.00
CA GLU A 80 25.42 -7.94 22.07
C GLU A 80 26.95 -7.93 22.15
N GLY A 81 27.55 -6.78 21.83
CA GLY A 81 29.00 -6.56 21.82
C GLY A 81 29.71 -7.00 20.54
N GLU A 82 29.03 -7.68 19.63
CA GLU A 82 29.60 -8.16 18.36
C GLU A 82 29.34 -7.17 17.22
N LEU A 83 30.33 -6.97 16.36
CA LEU A 83 30.19 -6.11 15.19
C LEU A 83 29.28 -6.78 14.15
N VAL A 84 28.17 -6.13 13.83
CA VAL A 84 27.28 -6.53 12.74
C VAL A 84 27.78 -5.99 11.40
N GLY A 85 28.18 -4.71 11.37
CA GLY A 85 28.76 -4.10 10.17
C GLY A 85 28.39 -2.63 9.97
N GLY A 86 28.73 -2.11 8.79
CA GLY A 86 28.42 -0.74 8.36
C GLY A 86 27.07 -0.59 7.68
N ALA A 87 26.77 0.62 7.19
CA ALA A 87 25.46 0.96 6.60
C ALA A 87 25.02 0.03 5.46
N ASP A 88 25.92 -0.37 4.57
CA ASP A 88 25.59 -1.22 3.42
C ASP A 88 25.22 -2.64 3.86
N ILE A 89 25.96 -3.21 4.82
CA ILE A 89 25.64 -4.52 5.41
C ILE A 89 24.31 -4.47 6.15
N ILE A 90 24.06 -3.42 6.94
CA ILE A 90 22.80 -3.24 7.64
C ILE A 90 21.62 -3.26 6.66
N ARG A 91 21.74 -2.56 5.51
CA ARG A 91 20.71 -2.57 4.46
C ARG A 91 20.54 -3.93 3.82
N GLN A 92 21.62 -4.62 3.51
CA GLN A 92 21.59 -5.95 2.92
C GLN A 92 20.90 -6.96 3.87
N MET A 93 21.31 -6.97 5.14
CA MET A 93 20.73 -7.83 6.18
C MET A 93 19.24 -7.50 6.45
N TYR A 94 18.85 -6.25 6.29
CA TYR A 94 17.44 -5.86 6.35
C TYR A 94 16.66 -6.46 5.18
N GLY A 95 17.14 -6.26 3.95
CA GLY A 95 16.47 -6.71 2.72
C GLY A 95 16.30 -8.22 2.62
N ASN A 96 17.30 -8.99 3.09
CA ASN A 96 17.27 -10.45 3.08
C ASN A 96 16.62 -11.09 4.32
N GLY A 97 16.23 -10.30 5.33
CA GLY A 97 15.55 -10.79 6.53
C GLY A 97 16.45 -11.25 7.68
N GLU A 98 17.78 -11.22 7.52
CA GLU A 98 18.71 -11.57 8.61
C GLU A 98 18.60 -10.62 9.80
N LEU A 99 18.42 -9.33 9.56
CA LEU A 99 18.30 -8.33 10.62
C LEU A 99 17.00 -8.48 11.42
N HIS A 100 15.92 -8.92 10.74
CA HIS A 100 14.66 -9.26 11.39
C HIS A 100 14.83 -10.46 12.32
N THR A 101 15.53 -11.49 11.85
CA THR A 101 15.88 -12.68 12.64
C THR A 101 16.74 -12.31 13.85
N LEU A 102 17.76 -11.48 13.66
CA LEU A 102 18.66 -11.02 14.72
C LEU A 102 17.91 -10.33 15.86
N PHE A 103 16.88 -9.54 15.54
CA PHE A 103 16.09 -8.81 16.52
C PHE A 103 14.83 -9.54 16.98
N GLY A 104 14.56 -10.74 16.44
CA GLY A 104 13.34 -11.50 16.75
C GLY A 104 12.05 -10.80 16.27
N VAL A 105 12.17 -9.96 15.24
CA VAL A 105 11.05 -9.27 14.60
C VAL A 105 10.59 -10.12 13.40
N ALA A 106 9.30 -10.15 13.14
CA ALA A 106 8.77 -10.87 11.99
C ALA A 106 9.37 -10.29 10.69
N ALA A 107 10.08 -11.13 9.92
CA ALA A 107 10.52 -10.74 8.60
C ALA A 107 9.30 -10.47 7.70
N PRO A 108 9.39 -9.49 6.77
CA PRO A 108 8.35 -9.29 5.79
C PRO A 108 8.13 -10.57 4.99
N ASP A 109 6.87 -10.92 4.73
CA ASP A 109 6.56 -12.08 3.90
C ASP A 109 7.03 -11.80 2.47
N ARG A 110 8.07 -12.54 2.06
CA ARG A 110 8.68 -12.45 0.73
C ARG A 110 8.15 -13.49 -0.25
N THR A 111 7.07 -14.21 0.09
CA THR A 111 6.46 -15.21 -0.78
C THR A 111 5.95 -14.55 -2.06
N PRO A 112 6.38 -15.01 -3.25
CA PRO A 112 5.85 -14.53 -4.51
C PRO A 112 4.32 -14.65 -4.57
N PRO A 113 3.59 -13.58 -4.94
CA PRO A 113 2.15 -13.65 -5.09
C PRO A 113 1.76 -14.55 -6.26
N GLN A 114 0.67 -15.31 -6.09
CA GLN A 114 -0.01 -15.90 -7.23
C GLN A 114 -0.80 -14.81 -7.94
N ILE A 115 -0.42 -14.49 -9.18
CA ILE A 115 -1.11 -13.51 -10.01
C ILE A 115 -1.56 -14.17 -11.32
N THR A 116 -2.60 -13.62 -11.94
CA THR A 116 -3.03 -14.01 -13.28
C THR A 116 -2.87 -12.83 -14.23
N ILE A 117 -2.28 -13.06 -15.41
CA ILE A 117 -2.22 -12.07 -16.50
C ILE A 117 -2.99 -12.64 -17.68
N THR A 118 -4.03 -11.94 -18.14
CA THR A 118 -4.82 -12.38 -19.31
C THR A 118 -3.98 -12.32 -20.59
N ASP A 119 -4.38 -13.06 -21.63
CA ASP A 119 -3.65 -13.05 -22.90
C ASP A 119 -3.61 -11.66 -23.53
N ALA A 120 -4.69 -10.89 -23.41
CA ALA A 120 -4.77 -9.51 -23.88
C ALA A 120 -3.79 -8.61 -23.13
N ALA A 121 -3.74 -8.69 -21.81
CA ALA A 121 -2.76 -7.97 -20.99
C ALA A 121 -1.32 -8.37 -21.31
N ALA A 122 -1.07 -9.67 -21.44
CA ALA A 122 0.27 -10.16 -21.71
C ALA A 122 0.79 -9.67 -23.07
N GLU A 123 -0.06 -9.63 -24.07
CA GLU A 123 0.28 -9.09 -25.39
C GLU A 123 0.55 -7.59 -25.35
N ALA A 124 -0.31 -6.81 -24.69
CA ALA A 124 -0.13 -5.38 -24.54
C ALA A 124 1.18 -5.04 -23.78
N ILE A 125 1.49 -5.78 -22.71
CA ILE A 125 2.73 -5.63 -21.96
C ILE A 125 3.93 -5.94 -22.86
N ARG A 126 3.93 -7.06 -23.58
CA ARG A 126 5.02 -7.44 -24.49
C ARG A 126 5.27 -6.38 -25.56
N GLN A 127 4.21 -5.80 -26.12
CA GLN A 127 4.32 -4.72 -27.10
C GLN A 127 4.89 -3.44 -26.46
N GLY A 128 4.45 -3.09 -25.25
CA GLY A 128 4.96 -1.95 -24.49
C GLY A 128 6.42 -2.10 -24.05
N THR A 129 6.88 -3.33 -23.79
CA THR A 129 8.26 -3.61 -23.33
C THR A 129 9.20 -4.03 -24.46
N ALA A 130 8.74 -4.16 -25.70
CA ALA A 130 9.53 -4.71 -26.81
C ALA A 130 10.88 -3.99 -27.05
N ASN A 131 10.94 -2.69 -26.77
CA ASN A 131 12.15 -1.87 -26.94
C ASN A 131 12.90 -1.60 -25.62
N ALA A 132 12.44 -2.16 -24.52
CA ALA A 132 12.95 -1.88 -23.19
C ALA A 132 14.01 -2.94 -22.80
N GLN A 133 15.29 -2.61 -22.98
CA GLN A 133 16.39 -3.50 -22.62
C GLN A 133 16.88 -3.22 -21.20
N GLY A 134 17.04 -4.28 -20.39
CA GLY A 134 17.59 -4.17 -19.03
C GLY A 134 16.65 -3.56 -17.99
N VAL A 135 15.35 -3.48 -18.29
CA VAL A 135 14.31 -3.06 -17.34
C VAL A 135 13.30 -4.18 -17.16
N ALA A 136 12.78 -4.30 -15.94
CA ALA A 136 11.73 -5.21 -15.54
C ALA A 136 10.41 -4.45 -15.36
N LEU A 137 9.30 -5.18 -15.41
CA LEU A 137 7.98 -4.64 -15.09
C LEU A 137 7.79 -4.65 -13.57
N HIS A 138 7.70 -3.47 -12.97
CA HIS A 138 7.38 -3.28 -11.56
C HIS A 138 5.90 -2.96 -11.39
N LEU A 139 5.28 -3.58 -10.40
CA LEU A 139 3.91 -3.31 -10.00
C LEU A 139 3.87 -2.88 -8.54
N GLU A 140 3.54 -1.61 -8.33
CA GLU A 140 3.31 -1.03 -7.01
C GLU A 140 1.82 -1.05 -6.69
N ILE A 141 1.47 -1.51 -5.49
CA ILE A 141 0.08 -1.56 -5.01
C ILE A 141 -0.02 -0.83 -3.67
N GLY A 142 -0.72 0.30 -3.71
CA GLY A 142 -1.01 1.13 -2.55
C GLY A 142 -1.99 0.48 -1.56
N PRO A 143 -2.06 1.01 -0.32
CA PRO A 143 -2.98 0.51 0.70
C PRO A 143 -4.47 0.69 0.35
N ASP A 144 -4.78 1.58 -0.59
CA ASP A 144 -6.13 1.84 -1.13
C ASP A 144 -6.41 1.05 -2.41
N HIS A 145 -5.59 0.04 -2.74
CA HIS A 145 -5.63 -0.72 -4.00
C HIS A 145 -5.38 0.14 -5.25
N SER A 146 -4.85 1.37 -5.11
CA SER A 146 -4.25 2.08 -6.24
C SER A 146 -3.07 1.26 -6.76
N ALA A 147 -2.97 1.15 -8.08
CA ALA A 147 -1.95 0.34 -8.73
C ALA A 147 -1.19 1.18 -9.77
N GLY A 148 0.13 1.05 -9.76
CA GLY A 148 1.02 1.71 -10.71
C GLY A 148 1.92 0.69 -11.39
N PHE A 149 2.02 0.76 -12.72
CA PHE A 149 3.00 0.00 -13.48
C PHE A 149 4.17 0.90 -13.85
N GLN A 150 5.38 0.42 -13.60
CA GLN A 150 6.60 1.12 -13.97
C GLN A 150 7.59 0.16 -14.63
N LEU A 151 8.36 0.69 -15.60
CA LEU A 151 9.53 0.00 -16.12
C LEU A 151 10.76 0.56 -15.42
N ALA A 152 11.44 -0.28 -14.64
CA ALA A 152 12.65 0.07 -13.91
C ALA A 152 13.62 -1.12 -13.90
N PRO A 153 14.93 -0.91 -13.68
CA PRO A 153 15.86 -2.02 -13.50
C PRO A 153 15.39 -2.98 -12.41
N ALA A 154 15.72 -4.27 -12.54
CA ALA A 154 15.45 -5.24 -11.49
C ALA A 154 16.18 -4.85 -10.20
N GLY A 155 15.45 -4.76 -9.10
CA GLY A 155 15.99 -4.57 -7.77
C GLY A 155 16.53 -5.88 -7.21
N GLU A 156 17.64 -5.80 -6.46
CA GLU A 156 18.30 -6.95 -5.83
C GLU A 156 17.38 -7.70 -4.83
N HIS A 157 16.38 -7.01 -4.30
CA HIS A 157 15.46 -7.52 -3.28
C HIS A 157 14.01 -7.51 -3.71
N ASP A 158 13.74 -7.43 -5.01
CA ASP A 158 12.38 -7.55 -5.51
C ASP A 158 11.85 -8.97 -5.30
N ILE A 159 10.54 -9.06 -5.07
CA ILE A 159 9.82 -10.32 -5.13
C ILE A 159 9.33 -10.47 -6.57
N VAL A 160 9.68 -11.60 -7.17
CA VAL A 160 9.39 -11.85 -8.58
C VAL A 160 8.26 -12.87 -8.70
N ALA A 161 7.20 -12.51 -9.41
CA ALA A 161 6.14 -13.42 -9.81
C ALA A 161 6.14 -13.62 -11.32
N HIS A 162 5.83 -14.84 -11.75
CA HIS A 162 5.71 -15.19 -13.16
C HIS A 162 4.26 -15.51 -13.51
N ALA A 163 3.75 -14.87 -14.56
CA ALA A 163 2.41 -15.14 -15.07
C ALA A 163 2.37 -14.89 -16.59
N ASN A 164 1.74 -15.81 -17.33
CA ASN A 164 1.61 -15.75 -18.79
C ASN A 164 2.93 -15.45 -19.54
N GLY A 165 4.04 -16.06 -19.07
CA GLY A 165 5.38 -15.88 -19.64
C GLY A 165 6.04 -14.52 -19.36
N LEU A 166 5.43 -13.68 -18.53
CA LEU A 166 5.96 -12.39 -18.09
C LEU A 166 6.50 -12.49 -16.66
N GLU A 167 7.50 -11.66 -16.38
CA GLU A 167 8.11 -11.46 -15.08
C GLU A 167 7.65 -10.12 -14.51
N VAL A 168 7.13 -10.13 -13.27
CA VAL A 168 6.64 -8.93 -12.57
C VAL A 168 7.32 -8.82 -11.22
N HIS A 169 7.86 -7.64 -10.95
CA HIS A 169 8.61 -7.29 -9.76
C HIS A 169 7.74 -6.50 -8.77
N PHE A 170 7.93 -6.80 -7.49
CA PHE A 170 7.18 -6.20 -6.40
C PHE A 170 8.11 -5.89 -5.23
N ASP A 171 7.86 -4.78 -4.54
CA ASP A 171 8.31 -4.63 -3.16
C ASP A 171 7.54 -5.60 -2.23
N PRO A 172 8.04 -5.88 -1.01
CA PRO A 172 7.36 -6.77 -0.07
C PRO A 172 5.90 -6.42 0.24
N ALA A 173 5.55 -5.14 0.39
CA ALA A 173 4.19 -4.74 0.70
C ALA A 173 3.26 -4.92 -0.52
N SER A 174 3.72 -4.54 -1.71
CA SER A 174 2.98 -4.71 -2.97
C SER A 174 2.76 -6.19 -3.29
N ALA A 175 3.76 -7.04 -3.07
CA ALA A 175 3.65 -8.48 -3.24
C ALA A 175 2.53 -9.09 -2.38
N GLN A 176 2.41 -8.65 -1.12
CA GLN A 176 1.34 -9.11 -0.23
C GLN A 176 -0.05 -8.71 -0.72
N ARG A 177 -0.20 -7.49 -1.26
CA ARG A 177 -1.46 -7.00 -1.81
C ARG A 177 -1.79 -7.58 -3.18
N ALA A 178 -0.79 -8.04 -3.92
CA ALA A 178 -0.94 -8.66 -5.24
C ALA A 178 -1.43 -10.11 -5.17
N LYS A 179 -1.57 -10.72 -3.98
CA LYS A 179 -2.01 -12.12 -3.85
C LYS A 179 -3.39 -12.31 -4.47
N GLY A 180 -3.47 -13.10 -5.54
CA GLY A 180 -4.69 -13.51 -6.23
C GLY A 180 -5.25 -12.47 -7.21
N ILE A 181 -4.49 -11.43 -7.56
CA ILE A 181 -4.95 -10.43 -8.53
C ILE A 181 -5.05 -11.01 -9.95
N VAL A 182 -5.94 -10.42 -10.74
CA VAL A 182 -6.02 -10.63 -12.19
C VAL A 182 -5.70 -9.32 -12.89
N ILE A 183 -4.64 -9.31 -13.68
CA ILE A 183 -4.24 -8.20 -14.54
C ILE A 183 -4.84 -8.45 -15.93
N ASP A 184 -5.64 -7.50 -16.39
CA ASP A 184 -6.33 -7.55 -17.67
C ASP A 184 -6.05 -6.28 -18.50
N TRP A 185 -6.35 -6.32 -19.79
CA TRP A 185 -6.29 -5.17 -20.68
C TRP A 185 -7.69 -4.76 -21.09
N VAL A 186 -8.06 -3.53 -20.80
CA VAL A 186 -9.39 -3.00 -21.11
C VAL A 186 -9.28 -1.81 -22.04
N SER A 187 -10.10 -1.81 -23.09
CA SER A 187 -10.30 -0.67 -23.97
C SER A 187 -11.56 0.06 -23.52
N THR A 188 -11.38 1.26 -22.96
CA THR A 188 -12.50 2.15 -22.57
C THR A 188 -12.63 3.31 -23.56
N VAL A 189 -13.77 3.98 -23.54
CA VAL A 189 -14.00 5.21 -24.32
C VAL A 189 -13.02 6.36 -23.96
N GLN A 190 -12.29 6.25 -22.84
CA GLN A 190 -11.30 7.23 -22.39
C GLN A 190 -9.84 6.81 -22.70
N GLY A 191 -9.63 5.61 -23.24
CA GLY A 191 -8.31 5.05 -23.55
C GLY A 191 -8.21 3.56 -23.27
N GLU A 192 -7.12 2.96 -23.75
CA GLU A 192 -6.76 1.57 -23.46
C GLU A 192 -5.72 1.52 -22.34
N GLY A 193 -5.83 0.54 -21.44
CA GLY A 193 -4.88 0.39 -20.35
C GLY A 193 -5.01 -0.90 -19.58
N LEU A 194 -4.01 -1.15 -18.72
CA LEU A 194 -4.02 -2.27 -17.79
C LEU A 194 -5.04 -2.01 -16.67
N SER A 195 -5.78 -3.05 -16.33
CA SER A 195 -6.77 -3.09 -15.25
C SER A 195 -6.38 -4.18 -14.26
N LEU A 196 -6.52 -3.91 -12.97
CA LEU A 196 -6.31 -4.89 -11.90
C LEU A 196 -7.64 -5.24 -11.24
N LYS A 197 -7.93 -6.52 -11.16
CA LYS A 197 -9.01 -7.06 -10.33
C LYS A 197 -8.41 -7.75 -9.12
N PHE A 198 -8.78 -7.29 -7.92
CA PHE A 198 -8.33 -7.91 -6.67
C PHE A 198 -9.30 -9.03 -6.26
N PRO A 199 -8.80 -10.13 -5.66
CA PRO A 199 -9.67 -11.21 -5.20
C PRO A 199 -10.57 -10.73 -4.07
N GLY A 200 -11.84 -11.11 -4.11
CA GLY A 200 -12.84 -10.64 -3.15
C GLY A 200 -13.37 -9.21 -3.41
N THR A 201 -12.90 -8.52 -4.46
CA THR A 201 -13.57 -7.30 -4.92
C THR A 201 -14.90 -7.69 -5.53
N GLN A 202 -16.00 -7.40 -4.84
CA GLN A 202 -17.31 -7.48 -5.47
C GLN A 202 -17.34 -6.49 -6.64
N GLU A 203 -17.59 -6.97 -7.86
CA GLU A 203 -17.86 -6.04 -8.96
C GLU A 203 -19.11 -5.25 -8.61
N ILE A 204 -18.98 -3.91 -8.63
CA ILE A 204 -20.12 -3.04 -8.46
C ILE A 204 -20.96 -3.12 -9.74
N GLY A 205 -22.15 -3.68 -9.62
CA GLY A 205 -23.10 -3.74 -10.72
C GLY A 205 -23.50 -2.33 -11.15
N SER A 206 -23.65 -2.11 -12.45
CA SER A 206 -24.24 -0.89 -12.96
C SER A 206 -25.75 -1.07 -13.12
N LEU A 207 -26.54 -0.07 -12.74
CA LEU A 207 -28.00 -0.18 -12.74
C LEU A 207 -28.62 1.07 -13.33
N SER A 208 -29.42 0.92 -14.40
CA SER A 208 -30.13 2.04 -15.02
C SER A 208 -31.28 2.51 -14.13
N VAL A 209 -31.75 3.75 -14.31
CA VAL A 209 -32.86 4.29 -13.53
C VAL A 209 -34.19 3.55 -13.76
N GLN A 210 -34.41 2.97 -14.95
CA GLN A 210 -35.57 2.10 -15.22
C GLN A 210 -35.47 0.76 -14.49
N GLN A 211 -34.28 0.16 -14.48
CA GLN A 211 -34.02 -1.06 -13.71
C GLN A 211 -34.22 -0.79 -12.22
N LEU A 212 -33.75 0.37 -11.73
CA LEU A 212 -33.93 0.78 -10.33
C LEU A 212 -35.41 0.88 -9.99
N LYS A 213 -36.21 1.55 -10.83
CA LYS A 213 -37.66 1.66 -10.62
C LYS A 213 -38.33 0.29 -10.53
N ALA A 214 -38.00 -0.62 -11.43
CA ALA A 214 -38.57 -1.97 -11.44
C ALA A 214 -38.23 -2.75 -10.16
N ARG A 215 -36.96 -2.66 -9.72
CA ARG A 215 -36.46 -3.34 -8.52
C ARG A 215 -37.01 -2.74 -7.21
N LEU A 216 -37.12 -1.42 -7.14
CA LEU A 216 -37.81 -0.73 -6.04
C LEU A 216 -39.29 -1.14 -5.94
N ALA A 217 -39.99 -1.25 -7.07
CA ALA A 217 -41.38 -1.73 -7.09
C ALA A 217 -41.51 -3.20 -6.66
N ALA A 218 -40.48 -4.01 -6.91
CA ALA A 218 -40.40 -5.42 -6.49
C ALA A 218 -39.93 -5.61 -5.04
N HIS A 219 -39.48 -4.54 -4.36
CA HIS A 219 -38.85 -4.58 -3.03
C HIS A 219 -37.66 -5.54 -2.92
N ASP A 220 -36.91 -5.73 -4.01
CA ASP A 220 -35.77 -6.65 -4.07
C ASP A 220 -34.41 -5.94 -4.02
N ILE A 221 -34.41 -4.62 -3.81
CA ILE A 221 -33.22 -3.79 -3.65
C ILE A 221 -33.42 -2.70 -2.60
N THR A 222 -32.38 -2.43 -1.80
CA THR A 222 -32.33 -1.30 -0.88
C THR A 222 -31.57 -0.15 -1.53
N LEU A 223 -32.24 0.97 -1.75
CA LEU A 223 -31.62 2.17 -2.30
C LEU A 223 -31.06 3.06 -1.19
N ILE A 224 -29.81 3.47 -1.34
CA ILE A 224 -29.10 4.39 -0.44
C ILE A 224 -28.78 5.68 -1.18
N ASP A 225 -29.32 6.80 -0.70
CA ASP A 225 -29.00 8.14 -1.18
C ASP A 225 -27.75 8.66 -0.47
N VAL A 226 -26.70 8.94 -1.24
CA VAL A 226 -25.41 9.45 -0.74
C VAL A 226 -25.19 10.92 -1.04
N ARG A 227 -26.19 11.62 -1.60
CA ARG A 227 -26.09 13.06 -1.85
C ARG A 227 -25.96 13.80 -0.51
N PRO A 228 -25.15 14.85 -0.41
CA PRO A 228 -25.12 15.70 0.78
C PRO A 228 -26.43 16.46 0.96
N ALA A 229 -26.71 16.97 2.17
CA ALA A 229 -27.93 17.71 2.49
C ALA A 229 -28.24 18.85 1.50
N ALA A 230 -27.23 19.58 1.02
CA ALA A 230 -27.39 20.62 0.00
C ALA A 230 -27.99 20.08 -1.31
N GLY A 231 -27.55 18.92 -1.78
CA GLY A 231 -28.13 18.27 -2.96
C GLY A 231 -29.56 17.78 -2.73
N ARG A 232 -29.86 17.29 -1.52
CA ARG A 232 -31.21 16.85 -1.12
C ARG A 232 -32.19 18.02 -0.97
N ALA A 233 -31.70 19.24 -0.73
CA ALA A 233 -32.52 20.45 -0.66
C ALA A 233 -33.07 20.87 -2.03
N HIS A 234 -32.38 20.56 -3.12
CA HIS A 234 -32.85 20.82 -4.49
C HIS A 234 -33.90 19.81 -4.97
N ALA A 235 -33.71 18.53 -4.61
CA ALA A 235 -34.66 17.48 -4.89
C ALA A 235 -34.69 16.48 -3.74
N ALA A 236 -35.89 16.29 -3.16
CA ALA A 236 -36.11 15.36 -2.07
C ALA A 236 -35.62 13.94 -2.44
N PRO A 237 -35.16 13.15 -1.45
CA PRO A 237 -34.85 11.74 -1.67
C PRO A 237 -36.06 10.99 -2.24
N LEU A 238 -35.80 9.95 -3.03
CA LEU A 238 -36.86 9.04 -3.46
C LEU A 238 -37.53 8.41 -2.24
N ALA A 239 -38.84 8.18 -2.29
CA ALA A 239 -39.62 7.76 -1.12
C ALA A 239 -39.13 6.46 -0.44
N GLN A 240 -38.45 5.58 -1.18
CA GLN A 240 -37.89 4.32 -0.69
C GLN A 240 -36.38 4.39 -0.41
N ALA A 241 -35.76 5.57 -0.61
CA ALA A 241 -34.33 5.74 -0.39
C ALA A 241 -34.01 5.94 1.10
N ARG A 242 -33.00 5.22 1.55
CA ARG A 242 -32.36 5.39 2.86
C ARG A 242 -31.25 6.42 2.74
N VAL A 243 -31.23 7.42 3.61
CA VAL A 243 -30.25 8.51 3.52
C VAL A 243 -29.03 8.16 4.35
N LEU A 244 -27.86 8.06 3.70
CA LEU A 244 -26.61 7.66 4.37
C LEU A 244 -26.22 8.60 5.52
N GLU A 245 -26.40 9.91 5.32
CA GLU A 245 -26.06 10.93 6.31
C GLU A 245 -26.97 10.86 7.56
N ASP A 246 -28.25 10.52 7.36
CA ASP A 246 -29.25 10.49 8.42
C ASP A 246 -29.15 9.20 9.24
N GLU A 247 -28.86 8.06 8.59
CA GLU A 247 -28.78 6.74 9.24
C GLU A 247 -27.37 6.38 9.73
N GLY A 248 -26.34 6.96 9.11
CA GLY A 248 -24.94 6.69 9.43
C GLY A 248 -24.39 5.43 8.73
N TYR A 249 -23.08 5.48 8.44
CA TYR A 249 -22.37 4.40 7.75
C TYR A 249 -22.42 3.08 8.51
N GLU A 250 -22.18 3.09 9.83
CA GLU A 250 -22.11 1.87 10.65
C GLU A 250 -23.44 1.09 10.66
N SER A 251 -24.56 1.80 10.74
CA SER A 251 -25.90 1.21 10.72
C SER A 251 -26.18 0.49 9.40
N LEU A 252 -25.87 1.16 8.27
CA LEU A 252 -26.03 0.58 6.94
C LEU A 252 -25.03 -0.55 6.68
N ALA A 253 -23.80 -0.43 7.19
CA ALA A 253 -22.75 -1.42 7.07
C ALA A 253 -23.07 -2.71 7.85
N ALA A 254 -23.91 -2.62 8.90
CA ALA A 254 -24.37 -3.74 9.70
C ALA A 254 -25.53 -4.55 9.05
N LEU A 255 -26.05 -4.13 7.90
CA LEU A 255 -27.06 -4.91 7.17
C LEU A 255 -26.52 -6.30 6.75
N PRO A 256 -27.41 -7.28 6.52
CA PRO A 256 -27.01 -8.59 6.01
C PRO A 256 -26.19 -8.45 4.72
N LYS A 257 -25.06 -9.16 4.63
CA LYS A 257 -24.09 -8.99 3.53
C LYS A 257 -24.59 -9.46 2.16
N ASP A 258 -25.64 -10.27 2.15
CA ASP A 258 -26.39 -10.71 0.97
C ASP A 258 -27.47 -9.69 0.51
N THR A 259 -27.68 -8.61 1.28
CA THR A 259 -28.64 -7.55 0.91
C THR A 259 -28.23 -6.90 -0.41
N ALA A 260 -29.17 -6.82 -1.36
CA ALA A 260 -28.99 -6.07 -2.59
C ALA A 260 -29.03 -4.56 -2.30
N LEU A 261 -27.91 -3.88 -2.52
CA LEU A 261 -27.77 -2.44 -2.33
C LEU A 261 -27.65 -1.73 -3.68
N ALA A 262 -28.30 -0.58 -3.81
CA ALA A 262 -28.06 0.39 -4.88
C ALA A 262 -27.71 1.74 -4.27
N PHE A 263 -26.69 2.40 -4.79
CA PHE A 263 -26.26 3.73 -4.35
C PHE A 263 -26.60 4.76 -5.41
N ILE A 264 -27.23 5.86 -5.00
CA ILE A 264 -27.58 6.97 -5.88
C ILE A 264 -26.97 8.28 -5.37
N CYS A 265 -26.34 9.02 -6.27
CA CYS A 265 -25.97 10.41 -6.04
C CYS A 265 -26.62 11.30 -7.11
N HIS A 266 -26.09 12.50 -7.34
CA HIS A 266 -26.64 13.40 -8.35
C HIS A 266 -26.40 12.89 -9.79
N HIS A 267 -25.19 12.41 -10.11
CA HIS A 267 -24.77 11.98 -11.46
C HIS A 267 -24.24 10.53 -11.55
N GLY A 268 -24.20 9.79 -10.45
CA GLY A 268 -23.62 8.43 -10.40
C GLY A 268 -22.11 8.35 -10.11
N ILE A 269 -21.43 9.48 -9.86
CA ILE A 269 -19.97 9.53 -9.59
C ILE A 269 -19.67 9.19 -8.12
N SER A 270 -20.16 10.01 -7.19
CA SER A 270 -19.90 9.81 -5.75
C SER A 270 -20.54 8.54 -5.17
N SER A 271 -21.63 8.06 -5.77
CA SER A 271 -22.28 6.81 -5.39
C SER A 271 -21.44 5.59 -5.70
N ARG A 272 -20.61 5.62 -6.75
CA ARG A 272 -19.71 4.52 -7.09
C ARG A 272 -18.66 4.30 -6.00
N GLY A 273 -18.02 5.36 -5.53
CA GLY A 273 -17.04 5.25 -4.44
C GLY A 273 -17.67 4.73 -3.13
N MET A 274 -18.95 5.05 -2.86
CA MET A 274 -19.65 4.47 -1.71
C MET A 274 -19.98 2.99 -1.91
N ALA A 275 -20.43 2.62 -3.10
CA ALA A 275 -20.66 1.24 -3.48
C ALA A 275 -19.40 0.38 -3.29
N GLU A 276 -18.24 0.87 -3.73
CA GLU A 276 -16.94 0.22 -3.55
C GLU A 276 -16.59 0.01 -2.06
N ARG A 277 -16.86 1.00 -1.20
CA ARG A 277 -16.64 0.86 0.25
C ARG A 277 -17.52 -0.22 0.87
N PHE A 278 -18.79 -0.31 0.46
CA PHE A 278 -19.69 -1.34 0.97
C PHE A 278 -19.33 -2.73 0.43
N ALA A 279 -18.92 -2.85 -0.83
CA ALA A 279 -18.37 -4.10 -1.35
C ALA A 279 -17.13 -4.55 -0.55
N ALA A 280 -16.19 -3.64 -0.27
CA ALA A 280 -15.04 -3.92 0.58
C ALA A 280 -15.43 -4.30 2.03
N HIS A 281 -16.62 -3.89 2.47
CA HIS A 281 -17.21 -4.27 3.77
C HIS A 281 -18.01 -5.58 3.71
N GLY A 282 -17.80 -6.39 2.67
CA GLY A 282 -18.29 -7.75 2.51
C GLY A 282 -19.65 -7.89 1.82
N PHE A 283 -20.25 -6.80 1.32
CA PHE A 283 -21.54 -6.90 0.63
C PHE A 283 -21.40 -7.53 -0.75
N SER A 284 -22.24 -8.51 -1.04
CA SER A 284 -22.10 -9.32 -2.25
C SER A 284 -22.91 -8.84 -3.46
N ASN A 285 -23.79 -7.86 -3.27
CA ASN A 285 -24.77 -7.47 -4.28
C ASN A 285 -24.93 -5.95 -4.29
N VAL A 286 -23.90 -5.25 -4.76
CA VAL A 286 -23.82 -3.79 -4.67
C VAL A 286 -23.86 -3.17 -6.05
N HIS A 287 -24.68 -2.12 -6.22
CA HIS A 287 -24.85 -1.45 -7.50
C HIS A 287 -24.68 0.07 -7.40
N ASN A 288 -24.17 0.66 -8.47
CA ASN A 288 -24.20 2.10 -8.71
C ASN A 288 -25.35 2.45 -9.67
N VAL A 289 -26.13 3.47 -9.33
CA VAL A 289 -27.20 3.97 -10.22
C VAL A 289 -26.60 4.91 -11.26
N GLU A 290 -26.69 4.53 -12.54
CA GLU A 290 -26.14 5.30 -13.65
C GLU A 290 -26.88 6.63 -13.83
N GLY A 291 -26.12 7.70 -14.02
CA GLY A 291 -26.66 9.05 -14.22
C GLY A 291 -27.37 9.65 -12.99
N GLY A 292 -27.50 8.90 -11.90
CA GLY A 292 -28.01 9.37 -10.62
C GLY A 292 -29.43 9.95 -10.67
N MET A 293 -29.68 10.92 -9.80
CA MET A 293 -30.96 11.64 -9.72
C MET A 293 -31.27 12.45 -10.99
N ASP A 294 -30.26 12.93 -11.72
CA ASP A 294 -30.47 13.66 -12.98
C ASP A 294 -31.07 12.74 -14.06
N ALA A 295 -30.54 11.53 -14.22
CA ALA A 295 -31.13 10.53 -15.11
C ALA A 295 -32.53 10.10 -14.64
N TRP A 296 -32.74 9.97 -13.32
CA TRP A 296 -34.06 9.64 -12.78
C TRP A 296 -35.10 10.70 -13.14
N ALA A 297 -34.76 11.98 -12.99
CA ALA A 297 -35.64 13.09 -13.35
C ALA A 297 -35.99 13.09 -14.85
N ARG A 298 -35.03 12.79 -15.72
CA ARG A 298 -35.24 12.80 -17.17
C ARG A 298 -36.04 11.61 -17.69
N GLU A 299 -35.78 10.42 -17.13
CA GLU A 299 -36.21 9.17 -17.76
C GLU A 299 -37.31 8.44 -16.99
N VAL A 300 -37.50 8.77 -15.70
CA VAL A 300 -38.42 8.04 -14.82
C VAL A 300 -39.52 8.93 -14.26
N ASP A 301 -39.15 10.08 -13.70
CA ASP A 301 -40.09 11.00 -13.06
C ASP A 301 -39.70 12.46 -13.28
N SER A 302 -40.33 13.08 -14.28
CA SER A 302 -40.11 14.49 -14.64
C SER A 302 -40.61 15.50 -13.59
N ALA A 303 -41.29 15.05 -12.52
CA ALA A 303 -41.62 15.93 -11.40
C ALA A 303 -40.42 16.18 -10.48
N VAL A 304 -39.38 15.34 -10.55
CA VAL A 304 -38.13 15.55 -9.82
C VAL A 304 -37.33 16.67 -10.50
N PRO A 305 -36.93 17.74 -9.78
CA PRO A 305 -36.14 18.82 -10.37
C PRO A 305 -34.76 18.35 -10.85
N ILE A 306 -34.37 18.81 -12.03
CA ILE A 306 -32.98 18.79 -12.50
C ILE A 306 -32.30 20.06 -11.97
N TYR A 307 -31.07 19.92 -11.47
CA TYR A 307 -30.30 21.00 -10.87
C TYR A 307 -28.81 20.83 -11.14
#